data_AF-W4K2C6-F1
#
_entry.id   AF-W4K2C6-F1
#
_cell.length_a   1.000
_cell.length_b   1.000
_cell.length_c   1.000
_cell.angle_alpha   90.00
_cell.angle_beta   90.00
_cell.angle_gamma   90.00
#
_symmetry.space_group_name_H-M   'P 1'
#
loop_
_entity.id
_entity.type
_entity.pdbx_description
1 polymer ?
#
loop_
_entity_poly.entity_id
_entity_poly.type
_entity_poly.pdbx_seq_one_letter_code
_entity_poly.pdbx_strand_id
1 'polypeptide(L)'
;MSPMSATGAITICSVVFLSRLKWAWGMKYDIIQMDQDSNTIPLRHDWRDLFESDRWALMPSTDIIDKLWDRWVRFDPRDGHVPSIEDIYDGAEIFEYCLVPLFPDVPSISRRNKVEDALKGDEYSGNSVHVNPFDTLPPIFSKIRPHFVVYDAGRKIDSISLQTYRTTSDIARIYGVSQEKAERVTTVVYATYCTWSNHVHPATFVI
;
A
#
# COMPACT_ATOMS: atom_id res chain seq x y z
N MET A 1 20.68 4.96 28.06
CA MET A 1 19.22 4.69 28.12
C MET A 1 18.79 4.26 26.74
N SER A 2 18.48 2.98 26.55
CA SER A 2 17.97 2.45 25.28
C SER A 2 16.47 2.74 25.19
N PRO A 3 15.93 3.32 24.11
CA PRO A 3 14.50 3.34 23.92
C PRO A 3 14.07 1.94 23.51
N MET A 4 13.23 1.30 24.32
CA MET A 4 12.46 0.13 23.90
C MET A 4 11.57 0.58 22.74
N SER A 5 11.96 0.24 21.51
CA SER A 5 11.14 0.42 20.32
C SER A 5 9.97 -0.56 20.41
N ALA A 6 8.86 -0.13 21.00
CA ALA A 6 7.61 -0.86 20.93
C ALA A 6 7.14 -0.87 19.48
N THR A 7 7.22 -2.04 18.84
CA THR A 7 6.63 -2.28 17.53
C THR A 7 5.16 -2.59 17.74
N GLY A 8 4.26 -1.87 17.07
CA GLY A 8 2.83 -2.21 17.06
C GLY A 8 2.39 -2.58 15.64
N ALA A 9 1.39 -3.45 15.51
CA ALA A 9 0.73 -3.75 14.23
C ALA A 9 -0.38 -2.74 13.90
N ILE A 10 -0.41 -2.18 12.68
CA ILE A 10 -1.50 -1.33 12.18
C ILE A 10 -2.36 -2.16 11.24
N THR A 11 -3.67 -2.14 11.42
CA THR A 11 -4.64 -2.65 10.45
C THR A 11 -4.82 -1.64 9.31
N ILE A 12 -4.55 -2.05 8.07
CA ILE A 12 -4.55 -1.17 6.91
C ILE A 12 -5.98 -0.77 6.49
N CYS A 13 -6.91 -1.73 6.49
CA CYS A 13 -8.32 -1.48 6.18
C CYS A 13 -9.23 -1.93 7.33
N SER A 14 -10.01 -1.01 7.90
CA SER A 14 -10.93 -1.29 9.01
C SER A 14 -12.25 -1.92 8.56
N VAL A 15 -12.87 -2.66 9.47
CA VAL A 15 -13.99 -3.60 9.30
C VAL A 15 -15.27 -2.98 8.68
N VAL A 16 -15.39 -1.66 8.64
CA VAL A 16 -16.67 -0.96 8.35
C VAL A 16 -17.07 -1.01 6.86
N PHE A 17 -16.17 -1.35 5.94
CA PHE A 17 -16.44 -1.36 4.48
C PHE A 17 -16.47 -2.76 3.83
N LEU A 18 -16.46 -3.82 4.64
CA LEU A 18 -16.27 -5.19 4.17
C LEU A 18 -17.17 -5.61 3.01
N SER A 19 -18.50 -5.54 3.12
CA SER A 19 -19.41 -6.16 2.14
C SER A 19 -19.27 -5.61 0.71
N ARG A 20 -19.04 -4.31 0.57
CA ARG A 20 -18.82 -3.66 -0.73
C ARG A 20 -17.46 -4.02 -1.32
N LEU A 21 -16.42 -4.02 -0.49
CA LEU A 21 -15.08 -4.42 -0.92
C LEU A 21 -15.04 -5.90 -1.29
N LYS A 22 -15.72 -6.79 -0.54
CA LYS A 22 -15.83 -8.21 -0.88
C LYS A 22 -16.35 -8.41 -2.30
N TRP A 23 -17.46 -7.71 -2.61
CA TRP A 23 -18.07 -7.75 -3.93
C TRP A 23 -17.11 -7.26 -5.01
N ALA A 24 -16.52 -6.08 -4.82
CA ALA A 24 -15.62 -5.48 -5.79
C ALA A 24 -14.35 -6.33 -6.05
N TRP A 25 -13.90 -7.05 -5.01
CA TRP A 25 -12.77 -7.96 -5.07
C TRP A 25 -13.13 -9.36 -5.55
N GLY A 26 -14.41 -9.66 -5.82
CA GLY A 26 -14.84 -11.01 -6.22
C GLY A 26 -14.63 -12.06 -5.13
N MET A 27 -14.54 -11.64 -3.86
CA MET A 27 -14.30 -12.51 -2.72
C MET A 27 -15.62 -12.98 -2.09
N LYS A 28 -15.73 -14.26 -1.78
CA LYS A 28 -16.90 -14.82 -1.07
C LYS A 28 -16.89 -14.38 0.40
N TYR A 29 -18.08 -14.32 1.01
CA TYR A 29 -18.26 -13.81 2.37
C TYR A 29 -17.38 -14.51 3.42
N ASP A 30 -17.10 -15.80 3.21
CA ASP A 30 -16.36 -16.67 4.12
C ASP A 30 -14.84 -16.74 3.86
N ILE A 31 -14.33 -16.11 2.79
CA ILE A 31 -12.94 -16.30 2.31
C ILE A 31 -12.05 -15.09 2.61
N ILE A 32 -12.59 -13.94 3.03
CA ILE A 32 -11.73 -12.87 3.55
C ILE A 32 -11.20 -13.32 4.90
N GLN A 33 -10.07 -14.00 4.86
CA GLN A 33 -9.19 -14.14 6.00
C GLN A 33 -8.72 -12.73 6.33
N MET A 34 -9.46 -12.04 7.18
CA MET A 34 -8.90 -10.96 8.01
C MET A 34 -7.98 -11.59 9.06
N ASP A 35 -7.14 -12.53 8.63
CA ASP A 35 -6.01 -12.91 9.44
C ASP A 35 -5.21 -11.63 9.71
N GLN A 36 -4.61 -11.55 10.89
CA GLN A 36 -3.91 -10.33 11.26
C GLN A 36 -2.76 -10.08 10.27
N ASP A 37 -2.17 -11.12 9.68
CA ASP A 37 -0.98 -10.98 8.85
C ASP A 37 -1.25 -10.42 7.44
N SER A 38 -2.40 -10.70 6.82
CA SER A 38 -2.74 -10.21 5.46
C SER A 38 -3.26 -8.77 5.43
N ASN A 39 -3.60 -8.21 6.58
CA ASN A 39 -4.13 -6.84 6.70
C ASN A 39 -3.41 -6.01 7.79
N THR A 40 -2.33 -6.51 8.39
CA THR A 40 -1.53 -5.73 9.35
C THR A 40 -0.06 -5.61 8.98
N ILE A 41 0.48 -4.41 9.22
CA ILE A 41 1.92 -4.14 9.12
C ILE A 41 2.49 -3.82 10.50
N PRO A 42 3.58 -4.49 10.94
CA PRO A 42 4.32 -4.06 12.10
C PRO A 42 5.14 -2.82 11.76
N LEU A 43 4.87 -1.71 12.46
CA LEU A 43 5.61 -0.46 12.31
C LEU A 43 6.19 0.01 13.64
N ARG A 44 7.33 0.71 13.53
CA ARG A 44 7.89 1.48 14.65
C ARG A 44 6.95 2.64 14.96
N HIS A 45 6.91 3.05 16.23
CA HIS A 45 5.95 4.05 16.71
C HIS A 45 5.95 5.36 15.91
N ASP A 46 7.12 5.92 15.59
CA ASP A 46 7.25 7.14 14.78
C ASP A 46 6.75 6.96 13.34
N TRP A 47 6.93 5.79 12.73
CA TRP A 47 6.38 5.50 11.40
C TRP A 47 4.87 5.37 11.44
N ARG A 48 4.35 4.72 12.50
CA ARG A 48 2.93 4.56 12.73
C ARG A 48 2.23 5.91 12.83
N ASP A 49 2.75 6.83 13.64
CA ASP A 49 2.11 8.13 13.84
C ASP A 49 2.00 8.89 12.52
N LEU A 50 3.04 8.81 11.68
CA LEU A 50 3.03 9.38 10.33
C LEU A 50 2.05 8.66 9.38
N PHE A 51 1.89 7.34 9.53
CA PHE A 51 0.98 6.54 8.71
C PHE A 51 -0.50 6.82 9.06
N GLU A 52 -0.81 6.89 10.36
CA GLU A 52 -2.15 7.13 10.90
C GLU A 52 -2.59 8.60 10.71
N SER A 53 -1.64 9.54 10.57
CA SER A 53 -1.91 10.93 10.20
C SER A 53 -1.99 11.17 8.68
N ASP A 54 -2.10 10.10 7.89
CA ASP A 54 -2.22 10.12 6.42
C ASP A 54 -1.09 10.93 5.73
N ARG A 55 0.11 11.00 6.34
CA ARG A 55 1.25 11.77 5.81
C ARG A 55 2.02 11.03 4.72
N TRP A 56 1.88 9.71 4.68
CA TRP A 56 2.45 8.85 3.65
C TRP A 56 1.55 7.63 3.42
N ALA A 57 1.73 6.97 2.27
CA ALA A 57 1.03 5.76 1.89
C ALA A 57 2.03 4.64 1.55
N LEU A 58 1.62 3.39 1.77
CA LEU A 58 2.27 2.25 1.12
C LEU A 58 1.66 2.10 -0.27
N MET A 59 2.49 1.84 -1.27
CA MET A 59 2.03 1.50 -2.61
C MET A 59 2.72 0.21 -3.09
N PRO A 60 1.99 -0.74 -3.71
CA PRO A 60 2.60 -1.97 -4.22
C PRO A 60 3.61 -1.70 -5.35
N SER A 61 4.36 -2.72 -5.75
CA SER A 61 5.17 -2.66 -6.97
C SER A 61 4.35 -2.27 -8.20
N THR A 62 4.98 -1.66 -9.21
CA THR A 62 4.26 -1.26 -10.43
C THR A 62 3.66 -2.45 -11.18
N ASP A 63 4.26 -3.64 -11.07
CA ASP A 63 3.73 -4.88 -11.67
C ASP A 63 2.34 -5.23 -11.10
N ILE A 64 2.19 -5.18 -9.77
CA ILE A 64 0.89 -5.42 -9.12
C ILE A 64 -0.13 -4.35 -9.52
N ILE A 65 0.30 -3.09 -9.64
CA ILE A 65 -0.57 -1.99 -10.08
C ILE A 65 -1.01 -2.18 -11.53
N ASP A 66 -0.12 -2.59 -12.42
CA ASP A 66 -0.43 -2.90 -13.82
C ASP A 66 -1.39 -4.09 -13.91
N LYS A 67 -1.20 -5.15 -13.11
CA LYS A 67 -2.14 -6.29 -13.04
C LYS A 67 -3.54 -5.89 -12.53
N LEU A 68 -3.61 -4.96 -11.57
CA LEU A 68 -4.89 -4.40 -11.11
C LEU A 68 -5.61 -3.66 -12.25
N TRP A 69 -4.88 -2.83 -13.00
CA TRP A 69 -5.42 -2.15 -14.17
C TRP A 69 -5.93 -3.14 -15.23
N ASP A 70 -5.14 -4.15 -15.56
CA ASP A 70 -5.53 -5.16 -16.56
C ASP A 70 -6.77 -5.93 -16.14
N ARG A 71 -6.89 -6.29 -14.86
CA ARG A 71 -8.09 -6.93 -14.31
C ARG A 71 -9.31 -6.03 -14.51
N TRP A 72 -9.17 -4.74 -14.26
CA TRP A 72 -10.26 -3.78 -14.36
C TRP A 72 -10.73 -3.55 -15.79
N VAL A 73 -9.80 -3.49 -16.74
CA VAL A 73 -10.13 -3.37 -18.17
C VAL A 73 -10.87 -4.63 -18.66
N ARG A 74 -10.57 -5.79 -18.08
CA ARG A 74 -11.15 -7.08 -18.49
C ARG A 74 -12.49 -7.39 -17.82
N PHE A 75 -12.69 -6.99 -16.58
CA PHE A 75 -13.85 -7.35 -15.77
C PHE A 75 -14.52 -6.10 -15.23
N ASP A 76 -15.67 -5.76 -15.79
CA ASP A 76 -16.51 -4.70 -15.24
C ASP A 76 -17.16 -5.21 -13.95
N PRO A 77 -16.99 -4.54 -12.79
CA PRO A 77 -17.62 -5.00 -11.55
C PRO A 77 -19.16 -4.97 -11.59
N ARG A 78 -19.76 -4.35 -12.62
CA ARG A 78 -21.20 -4.36 -12.90
C ARG A 78 -21.70 -5.67 -13.53
N ASP A 79 -20.83 -6.49 -14.10
CA ASP A 79 -21.20 -7.71 -14.83
C ASP A 79 -21.57 -8.89 -13.90
N GLY A 80 -21.45 -8.72 -12.58
CA GLY A 80 -21.89 -9.70 -11.58
C GLY A 80 -21.03 -10.97 -11.47
N HIS A 81 -20.12 -11.20 -12.41
CA HIS A 81 -19.13 -12.28 -12.37
C HIS A 81 -17.71 -11.72 -12.38
N VAL A 82 -17.27 -11.26 -11.21
CA VAL A 82 -15.93 -10.71 -11.02
C VAL A 82 -15.02 -11.79 -10.44
N PRO A 83 -13.93 -12.20 -11.12
CA PRO A 83 -12.96 -13.14 -10.56
C PRO A 83 -12.32 -12.62 -9.28
N SER A 84 -11.80 -13.54 -8.47
CA SER A 84 -11.14 -13.17 -7.22
C SER A 84 -9.98 -12.24 -7.50
N ILE A 85 -9.83 -11.18 -6.71
CA ILE A 85 -8.68 -10.30 -6.80
C ILE A 85 -7.38 -11.05 -6.49
N GLU A 86 -7.44 -12.15 -5.73
CA GLU A 86 -6.26 -12.96 -5.42
C GLU A 86 -5.69 -13.69 -6.63
N ASP A 87 -6.51 -13.92 -7.67
CA ASP A 87 -6.08 -14.60 -8.89
C ASP A 87 -4.99 -13.81 -9.63
N ILE A 88 -4.88 -12.49 -9.42
CA ILE A 88 -3.84 -11.65 -10.05
C ILE A 88 -2.49 -11.73 -9.34
N TYR A 89 -2.42 -12.39 -8.19
CA TYR A 89 -1.20 -12.50 -7.41
C TYR A 89 -0.36 -13.71 -7.78
N ASP A 90 -0.83 -14.57 -8.69
CA ASP A 90 -0.10 -15.76 -9.17
C ASP A 90 0.41 -16.68 -8.03
N GLY A 91 -0.36 -16.76 -6.94
CA GLY A 91 -0.01 -17.54 -5.75
C GLY A 91 1.06 -16.89 -4.84
N ALA A 92 1.47 -15.64 -5.09
CA ALA A 92 2.42 -14.94 -4.24
C ALA A 92 1.86 -14.72 -2.81
N GLU A 93 2.71 -14.90 -1.81
CA GLU A 93 2.39 -14.67 -0.39
C GLU A 93 3.11 -13.46 0.19
N ILE A 94 4.18 -13.00 -0.44
CA ILE A 94 4.96 -11.84 0.00
C ILE A 94 4.97 -10.84 -1.15
N PHE A 95 4.70 -9.59 -0.80
CA PHE A 95 4.58 -8.49 -1.74
C PHE A 95 5.53 -7.37 -1.38
N GLU A 96 5.95 -6.65 -2.42
CA GLU A 96 6.83 -5.50 -2.32
C GLU A 96 6.03 -4.21 -2.25
N TYR A 97 6.41 -3.34 -1.31
CA TYR A 97 5.77 -2.06 -1.07
C TYR A 97 6.79 -0.93 -0.97
N CYS A 98 6.47 0.20 -1.59
CA CYS A 98 7.22 1.43 -1.47
C CYS A 98 6.49 2.40 -0.53
N LEU A 99 7.25 3.17 0.25
CA LEU A 99 6.73 4.27 1.04
C LEU A 99 6.67 5.52 0.17
N VAL A 100 5.48 6.08 0.00
CA VAL A 100 5.24 7.27 -0.81
C VAL A 100 4.81 8.43 0.07
N PRO A 101 5.58 9.53 0.15
CA PRO A 101 5.18 10.71 0.90
C PRO A 101 4.00 11.40 0.20
N LEU A 102 3.03 11.83 1.01
CA LEU A 102 1.87 12.57 0.52
C LEU A 102 2.02 14.09 0.74
N PHE A 103 3.00 14.49 1.54
CA PHE A 103 3.34 15.89 1.83
C PHE A 103 4.85 16.12 1.71
N PRO A 104 5.29 17.34 1.37
CA PRO A 104 6.72 17.65 1.19
C PRO A 104 7.50 17.73 2.51
N ASP A 105 6.82 17.90 3.64
CA ASP A 105 7.41 18.11 4.97
C ASP A 105 7.41 16.84 5.83
N VAL A 106 7.20 15.66 5.23
CA VAL A 106 7.30 14.37 5.94
C VAL A 106 8.74 14.21 6.49
N PRO A 107 8.92 14.01 7.81
CA PRO A 107 10.24 13.88 8.42
C PRO A 107 11.07 12.73 7.86
N SER A 108 12.40 12.83 7.99
CA SER A 108 13.31 11.75 7.62
C SER A 108 13.04 10.48 8.43
N ILE A 109 13.20 9.35 7.78
CA ILE A 109 12.95 8.03 8.34
C ILE A 109 14.28 7.32 8.59
N SER A 110 14.50 6.84 9.82
CA SER A 110 15.66 6.02 10.14
C SER A 110 15.36 4.53 10.04
N ARG A 111 16.23 3.76 9.39
CA ARG A 111 16.14 2.30 9.30
C ARG A 111 17.40 1.68 9.89
N ARG A 112 17.24 0.62 10.69
CA ARG A 112 18.39 -0.11 11.23
C ARG A 112 18.98 -0.98 10.11
N ASN A 113 20.29 -0.86 9.87
CA ASN A 113 20.95 -1.70 8.88
C ASN A 113 21.01 -3.15 9.37
N LYS A 114 20.78 -4.12 8.48
CA LYS A 114 21.01 -5.53 8.81
C LYS A 114 22.50 -5.76 9.04
N VAL A 115 22.81 -6.69 9.95
CA VAL A 115 24.20 -7.04 10.31
C VAL A 115 25.00 -7.56 9.12
N GLU A 116 24.34 -8.09 8.09
CA GLU A 116 24.98 -8.59 6.87
C GLU A 116 25.59 -7.50 5.98
N ASP A 117 25.14 -6.24 6.10
CA ASP A 117 25.73 -5.09 5.39
C ASP A 117 26.98 -4.53 6.10
N ALA A 118 27.27 -4.99 7.31
CA ALA A 118 28.48 -4.61 8.05
C ALA A 118 29.64 -5.48 7.54
N LEU A 119 30.30 -5.01 6.47
CA LEU A 119 31.62 -5.51 6.11
C LEU A 119 32.52 -5.48 7.36
N LYS A 120 32.96 -6.67 7.77
CA LYS A 120 33.95 -6.97 8.80
C LYS A 120 34.59 -5.75 9.48
N GLY A 121 34.20 -5.47 10.72
CA GLY A 121 35.08 -4.79 11.67
C GLY A 121 34.48 -3.66 12.50
N ASP A 122 33.35 -3.08 12.12
CA ASP A 122 32.73 -2.01 12.91
C ASP A 122 31.51 -2.50 13.68
N GLU A 123 31.64 -2.52 15.01
CA GLU A 123 30.63 -2.90 16.01
C GLU A 123 29.40 -1.97 16.09
N TYR A 124 29.21 -1.09 15.10
CA TYR A 124 28.03 -0.25 14.98
C TYR A 124 27.28 -0.57 13.69
N SER A 125 26.31 -1.48 13.79
CA SER A 125 25.17 -1.54 12.86
C SER A 125 24.49 -0.17 12.90
N GLY A 126 24.92 0.73 12.00
CA GLY A 126 24.43 2.09 11.92
C GLY A 126 22.96 2.12 11.51
N ASN A 127 22.27 3.20 11.86
CA ASN A 127 20.98 3.51 11.27
C ASN A 127 21.22 4.28 9.96
N SER A 128 20.67 3.79 8.85
CA SER A 128 20.51 4.59 7.63
C SER A 128 19.39 5.61 7.84
N VAL A 129 19.57 6.81 7.31
CA VAL A 129 18.55 7.87 7.34
C VAL A 129 18.12 8.12 5.90
N HIS A 130 16.82 8.00 5.66
CA HIS A 130 16.18 8.20 4.38
C HIS A 130 15.36 9.49 4.44
N VAL A 131 15.59 10.38 3.49
CA VAL A 131 14.91 11.67 3.40
C VAL A 131 13.85 11.62 2.31
N ASN A 132 12.82 12.45 2.43
CA ASN A 132 11.81 12.65 1.39
C ASN A 132 12.49 12.91 0.02
N PRO A 133 12.11 12.22 -1.07
CA PRO A 133 10.90 11.39 -1.21
C PRO A 133 11.05 9.91 -0.84
N PHE A 134 12.12 9.55 -0.13
CA PHE A 134 12.43 8.18 0.29
C PHE A 134 12.77 7.24 -0.87
N ASP A 135 13.26 7.79 -1.98
CA ASP A 135 13.80 7.04 -3.13
C ASP A 135 15.05 6.21 -2.81
N THR A 136 15.65 6.42 -1.64
CA THR A 136 16.76 5.60 -1.10
C THR A 136 16.30 4.56 -0.07
N LEU A 137 15.04 4.61 0.38
CA LEU A 137 14.49 3.65 1.35
C LEU A 137 14.24 2.32 0.64
N PRO A 138 14.84 1.20 1.11
CA PRO A 138 14.61 -0.07 0.46
C PRO A 138 13.14 -0.50 0.56
N PRO A 139 12.62 -1.25 -0.43
CA PRO A 139 11.26 -1.73 -0.40
C PRO A 139 10.95 -2.55 0.85
N ILE A 140 9.68 -2.50 1.26
CA ILE A 140 9.14 -3.26 2.37
C ILE A 140 8.51 -4.52 1.81
N PHE A 141 8.97 -5.68 2.30
CA PHE A 141 8.40 -6.98 1.95
C PHE A 141 7.45 -7.43 3.06
N SER A 142 6.19 -7.68 2.72
CA SER A 142 5.17 -8.05 3.69
C SER A 142 4.15 -9.04 3.12
N LYS A 143 3.49 -9.78 4.00
CA LYS A 143 2.39 -10.71 3.66
C LYS A 143 1.05 -10.02 3.44
N ILE A 144 0.98 -8.72 3.72
CA ILE A 144 -0.24 -7.94 3.51
C ILE A 144 -0.66 -8.07 2.06
N ARG A 145 -1.96 -8.24 1.81
CA ARG A 145 -2.47 -8.34 0.44
C ARG A 145 -2.51 -6.97 -0.23
N PRO A 146 -2.08 -6.85 -1.50
CA PRO A 146 -2.00 -5.56 -2.17
C PRO A 146 -3.32 -4.79 -2.26
N HIS A 147 -4.46 -5.46 -2.33
CA HIS A 147 -5.76 -4.79 -2.42
C HIS A 147 -6.10 -3.97 -1.17
N PHE A 148 -5.67 -4.40 0.03
CA PHE A 148 -5.82 -3.58 1.24
C PHE A 148 -4.95 -2.33 1.17
N VAL A 149 -3.70 -2.50 0.72
CA VAL A 149 -2.74 -1.40 0.58
C VAL A 149 -3.21 -0.37 -0.46
N VAL A 150 -3.69 -0.83 -1.61
CA VAL A 150 -4.20 0.06 -2.67
C VAL A 150 -5.45 0.80 -2.22
N TYR A 151 -6.34 0.14 -1.48
CA TYR A 151 -7.53 0.81 -0.93
C TYR A 151 -7.15 1.93 0.05
N ASP A 152 -6.23 1.67 0.99
CA ASP A 152 -5.75 2.71 1.92
C ASP A 152 -5.00 3.83 1.20
N ALA A 153 -4.12 3.49 0.26
CA ALA A 153 -3.37 4.48 -0.52
C ALA A 153 -4.30 5.40 -1.31
N GLY A 154 -5.29 4.83 -2.00
CA GLY A 154 -6.26 5.62 -2.75
C GLY A 154 -7.14 6.50 -1.86
N ARG A 155 -7.57 6.01 -0.68
CA ARG A 155 -8.26 6.83 0.35
C ARG A 155 -7.42 8.04 0.75
N LYS A 156 -6.13 7.83 1.02
CA LYS A 156 -5.21 8.89 1.41
C LYS A 156 -4.96 9.88 0.27
N ILE A 157 -4.81 9.40 -0.97
CA ILE A 157 -4.67 10.25 -2.16
C ILE A 157 -5.93 11.09 -2.40
N ASP A 158 -7.12 10.52 -2.22
CA ASP A 158 -8.39 11.24 -2.36
C ASP A 158 -8.47 12.42 -1.37
N SER A 159 -8.00 12.22 -0.13
CA SER A 159 -8.01 13.25 0.91
C SER A 159 -7.11 14.48 0.62
N ILE A 160 -6.16 14.35 -0.32
CA ILE A 160 -5.17 15.39 -0.65
C ILE A 160 -5.28 15.91 -2.09
N SER A 161 -6.38 15.60 -2.82
CA SER A 161 -6.47 15.70 -4.28
C SER A 161 -6.18 17.09 -4.90
N LEU A 162 -6.06 18.15 -4.10
CA LEU A 162 -5.66 19.50 -4.52
C LEU A 162 -4.14 19.76 -4.49
N GLN A 163 -3.31 18.83 -4.00
CA GLN A 163 -1.84 18.97 -3.86
C GLN A 163 -1.01 18.01 -4.76
N THR A 164 -1.67 17.35 -5.71
CA THR A 164 -1.23 16.14 -6.44
C THR A 164 0.00 16.27 -7.35
N TYR A 165 0.39 17.48 -7.78
CA TYR A 165 1.49 17.63 -8.74
C TYR A 165 2.87 17.18 -8.22
N ARG A 166 3.14 17.33 -6.91
CA ARG A 166 4.43 16.91 -6.34
C ARG A 166 4.53 15.41 -6.17
N THR A 167 3.43 14.77 -5.76
CA THR A 167 3.36 13.34 -5.50
C THR A 167 3.77 12.51 -6.73
N THR A 168 3.40 12.94 -7.94
CA THR A 168 3.81 12.25 -9.18
C THR A 168 5.32 12.24 -9.39
N SER A 169 6.02 13.36 -9.16
CA SER A 169 7.48 13.42 -9.32
C SER A 169 8.18 12.56 -8.27
N ASP A 170 7.65 12.51 -7.06
CA ASP A 170 8.18 11.68 -5.97
C ASP A 170 7.99 10.19 -6.29
N ILE A 171 6.80 9.80 -6.76
CA ILE A 171 6.52 8.44 -7.24
C ILE A 171 7.48 8.04 -8.37
N ALA A 172 7.71 8.90 -9.36
CA ALA A 172 8.65 8.61 -10.45
C ALA A 172 10.05 8.28 -9.94
N ARG A 173 10.54 9.02 -8.93
CA ARG A 173 11.84 8.78 -8.30
C ARG A 173 11.86 7.50 -7.48
N ILE A 174 10.85 7.29 -6.64
CA ILE A 174 10.74 6.12 -5.74
C ILE A 174 10.71 4.81 -6.54
N TYR A 175 9.97 4.78 -7.64
CA TYR A 175 9.88 3.58 -8.49
C TYR A 175 10.98 3.51 -9.55
N GLY A 176 11.76 4.57 -9.77
CA GLY A 176 12.75 4.64 -10.85
C GLY A 176 12.13 4.56 -12.25
N VAL A 177 10.97 5.21 -12.46
CA VAL A 177 10.20 5.17 -13.71
C VAL A 177 10.00 6.56 -14.32
N SER A 178 9.46 6.62 -15.55
CA SER A 178 9.10 7.90 -16.19
C SER A 178 7.96 8.60 -15.45
N GLN A 179 7.85 9.93 -15.61
CA GLN A 179 6.73 10.70 -15.05
C GLN A 179 5.37 10.19 -15.57
N GLU A 180 5.28 9.87 -16.87
CA GLU A 180 4.07 9.28 -17.45
C GLU A 180 3.66 7.96 -16.77
N LYS A 181 4.64 7.08 -16.47
CA LYS A 181 4.35 5.84 -15.74
C LYS A 181 3.94 6.11 -14.30
N ALA A 182 4.53 7.12 -13.64
CA ALA A 182 4.14 7.53 -12.30
C ALA A 182 2.72 8.13 -12.24
N GLU A 183 2.34 8.93 -13.25
CA GLU A 183 0.98 9.45 -13.41
C GLU A 183 -0.02 8.31 -13.58
N ARG A 184 0.33 7.32 -14.42
CA ARG A 184 -0.49 6.11 -14.60
C ARG A 184 -0.64 5.35 -13.28
N VAL A 185 0.45 5.11 -12.55
CA VAL A 185 0.44 4.45 -11.24
C VAL A 185 -0.51 5.16 -10.26
N THR A 186 -0.40 6.47 -10.16
CA THR A 186 -1.25 7.29 -9.28
C THR A 186 -2.72 7.21 -9.71
N THR A 187 -2.97 7.32 -11.01
CA THR A 187 -4.31 7.23 -11.61
C THR A 187 -4.95 5.88 -11.36
N VAL A 188 -4.20 4.78 -11.55
CA VAL A 188 -4.69 3.42 -11.31
C VAL A 188 -5.06 3.25 -9.85
N VAL A 189 -4.22 3.66 -8.90
CA VAL A 189 -4.51 3.53 -7.46
C VAL A 189 -5.73 4.36 -7.06
N TYR A 190 -5.80 5.62 -7.51
CA TYR A 190 -6.93 6.49 -7.23
C TYR A 190 -8.24 5.96 -7.84
N ALA A 191 -8.23 5.65 -9.14
CA ALA A 191 -9.38 5.07 -9.82
C ALA A 191 -9.80 3.76 -9.13
N THR A 192 -8.82 2.93 -8.71
CA THR A 192 -9.04 1.68 -7.99
C THR A 192 -9.89 1.89 -6.74
N TYR A 193 -9.46 2.82 -5.90
CA TYR A 193 -10.19 3.22 -4.71
C TYR A 193 -11.58 3.76 -5.02
N CYS A 194 -11.71 4.64 -6.02
CA CYS A 194 -12.99 5.25 -6.37
C CYS A 194 -14.05 4.21 -6.77
N THR A 195 -13.71 3.24 -7.63
CA THR A 195 -14.70 2.22 -8.03
C THR A 195 -15.03 1.30 -6.88
N TRP A 196 -14.05 0.91 -6.05
CA TRP A 196 -14.32 0.08 -4.87
C TRP A 196 -15.19 0.80 -3.83
N SER A 197 -15.00 2.11 -3.67
CA SER A 197 -15.77 2.93 -2.73
C SER A 197 -17.17 3.28 -3.22
N ASN A 198 -17.33 3.54 -4.52
CA ASN A 198 -18.59 3.98 -5.12
C ASN A 198 -19.47 2.82 -5.63
N HIS A 199 -18.97 1.57 -5.63
CA HIS A 199 -19.78 0.44 -6.07
C HIS A 199 -20.93 0.14 -5.11
N VAL A 200 -22.14 0.19 -5.67
CA VAL A 200 -23.36 -0.30 -5.02
C VAL A 200 -23.43 -1.80 -5.28
N HIS A 201 -23.14 -2.62 -4.27
CA HIS A 201 -23.41 -4.06 -4.34
C HIS A 201 -24.92 -4.33 -4.52
N PRO A 202 -25.32 -5.37 -5.27
CA PRO A 202 -26.72 -5.75 -5.40
C PRO A 202 -27.32 -6.08 -4.02
N ALA A 203 -28.58 -5.69 -3.77
CA ALA A 203 -29.29 -6.02 -2.52
C ALA A 203 -29.41 -7.54 -2.28
N THR A 204 -29.20 -8.36 -3.31
CA THR A 204 -29.19 -9.82 -3.29
C THR A 204 -27.83 -10.43 -2.95
N PHE A 205 -26.78 -9.63 -2.70
CA PHE A 205 -25.52 -10.16 -2.19
C PHE A 205 -25.74 -10.60 -0.73
N VAL A 206 -26.02 -11.88 -0.55
CA VAL A 206 -26.34 -12.47 0.76
C VAL A 206 -25.08 -12.52 1.63
N ILE A 207 -25.23 -11.97 2.83
CA ILE A 207 -24.31 -11.97 3.97
C ILE A 207 -24.21 -13.37 4.58
#